data_AF-A0A958LAI7-F1
#
_entry.id   AF-A0A958LAI7-F1
#
_cell.length_a   1.000
_cell.length_b   1.000
_cell.length_c   1.000
_cell.angle_alpha   90.00
_cell.angle_beta   90.00
_cell.angle_gamma   90.00
#
_symmetry.space_group_name_H-M   'P 1'
#
loop_
_entity.id
_entity.type
_entity.pdbx_description
1 polymer ?
#
loop_
_entity_poly.entity_id
_entity_poly.type
_entity_poly.pdbx_seq_one_letter_code
_entity_poly.pdbx_strand_id
1 'polypeptide(L)'
;MLLRAEHRGFTLLELLVTIAIVGILASIGINHFKAFKERAAVAQVASNLKNFGTAFIAYSLAEGDYPPDSHGPPPAEMNSYLSLAVWNDPTPLGGNYNWEGPDSYPYAGISLFGVTADVDVLESLDAALDDGNLGVGRFRQTPNGRYTYILEE
;
A
#
# COMPACT_ATOMS: atom_id res chain seq x y z
N MET A 1 -57.74 -23.69 -24.33
CA MET A 1 -57.08 -22.58 -25.04
C MET A 1 -55.73 -22.36 -24.37
N LEU A 2 -54.64 -22.87 -24.95
CA LEU A 2 -53.28 -22.72 -24.38
C LEU A 2 -52.65 -21.47 -24.99
N LEU A 3 -52.35 -20.48 -24.14
CA LEU A 3 -51.62 -19.28 -24.54
C LEU A 3 -50.19 -19.69 -24.93
N ARG A 4 -49.85 -19.54 -26.21
CA ARG A 4 -48.51 -19.82 -26.73
C ARG A 4 -47.61 -18.66 -26.30
N ALA A 5 -46.61 -18.93 -25.46
CA ALA A 5 -45.60 -17.95 -25.12
C ALA A 5 -44.70 -17.72 -26.35
N GLU A 6 -44.80 -16.53 -26.93
CA GLU A 6 -43.93 -16.06 -28.01
C GLU A 6 -42.48 -16.10 -27.55
N HIS A 7 -41.70 -17.03 -28.10
CA HIS A 7 -40.26 -17.10 -27.86
C HIS A 7 -39.59 -15.98 -28.64
N ARG A 8 -39.35 -14.84 -27.97
CA ARG A 8 -38.59 -13.73 -28.52
C ARG A 8 -37.10 -14.09 -28.56
N GLY A 9 -36.57 -14.33 -29.75
CA GLY A 9 -35.13 -14.44 -29.98
C GLY A 9 -34.47 -13.06 -30.09
N PHE A 10 -33.21 -12.96 -29.67
CA PHE A 10 -32.39 -11.76 -29.90
C PHE A 10 -32.05 -11.61 -31.38
N THR A 11 -32.12 -10.39 -31.91
CA THR A 11 -31.64 -10.08 -33.26
C THR A 11 -30.12 -9.89 -33.27
N LEU A 12 -29.50 -10.16 -34.42
CA LEU A 12 -28.07 -9.87 -34.63
C LEU A 12 -27.76 -8.38 -34.43
N LEU A 13 -28.70 -7.50 -34.77
CA LEU A 13 -28.56 -6.05 -34.60
C LEU A 13 -28.53 -5.66 -33.13
N GLU A 14 -29.42 -6.20 -32.31
CA GLU A 14 -29.42 -5.96 -30.86
C GLU A 14 -28.13 -6.43 -30.21
N LEU A 15 -27.62 -7.59 -30.62
CA LEU A 15 -26.36 -8.11 -30.09
C LEU A 15 -25.17 -7.23 -30.53
N LEU A 16 -25.16 -6.76 -31.77
CA LEU A 16 -24.12 -5.87 -32.32
C LEU A 16 -24.09 -4.51 -31.60
N VAL A 17 -25.24 -3.87 -31.42
CA VAL A 17 -25.32 -2.58 -30.71
C VAL A 17 -24.92 -2.75 -29.24
N THR A 18 -25.31 -3.87 -28.61
CA THR A 18 -24.97 -4.13 -27.20
C THR A 18 -23.46 -4.28 -27.00
N ILE A 19 -22.78 -5.09 -27.81
CA ILE A 19 -21.32 -5.25 -27.68
C ILE A 19 -20.57 -3.96 -28.03
N ALA A 20 -21.10 -3.15 -28.96
CA ALA A 20 -20.54 -1.85 -29.29
C ALA A 20 -20.62 -0.88 -28.09
N ILE A 21 -21.78 -0.81 -27.42
CA ILE A 21 -21.95 0.03 -26.23
C ILE A 21 -21.08 -0.46 -25.07
N VAL A 22 -21.04 -1.77 -24.81
CA VAL A 22 -20.19 -2.35 -23.75
C VAL A 22 -18.71 -2.08 -24.02
N GLY A 23 -18.26 -2.18 -25.28
CA GLY A 23 -16.88 -1.86 -25.67
C GLY A 23 -16.51 -0.40 -25.41
N ILE A 24 -17.40 0.54 -25.74
CA ILE A 24 -17.20 1.98 -25.48
C ILE A 24 -17.10 2.22 -23.96
N LEU A 25 -18.05 1.72 -23.18
CA LEU A 25 -18.05 1.89 -21.73
C LEU A 25 -16.83 1.26 -21.06
N ALA A 26 -16.43 0.06 -21.49
CA ALA A 26 -15.25 -0.62 -20.96
C ALA A 26 -13.96 0.16 -21.22
N SER A 27 -13.81 0.75 -22.42
CA SER A 27 -12.61 1.52 -22.77
C SER A 27 -12.43 2.78 -21.91
N ILE A 28 -13.51 3.47 -21.56
CA ILE A 28 -13.47 4.63 -20.65
C ILE A 28 -13.14 4.15 -19.23
N GLY A 29 -13.75 3.05 -18.78
CA GLY A 29 -13.59 2.54 -17.42
C GLY A 29 -12.16 2.14 -17.04
N ILE A 30 -11.38 1.59 -17.98
CA ILE A 30 -10.02 1.10 -17.72
C ILE A 30 -9.09 2.21 -17.23
N ASN A 31 -9.14 3.40 -17.84
CA ASN A 31 -8.24 4.51 -17.50
C ASN A 31 -8.49 5.05 -16.09
N HIS A 32 -9.76 5.11 -15.66
CA HIS A 32 -10.11 5.57 -14.32
C HIS A 32 -9.76 4.53 -13.24
N PHE A 33 -9.79 3.25 -13.58
CA PHE A 33 -9.53 2.17 -12.63
C PHE A 33 -8.07 2.14 -12.15
N LYS A 34 -7.09 2.42 -13.04
CA LYS A 34 -5.66 2.44 -12.67
C LYS A 34 -5.37 3.47 -11.58
N ALA A 35 -5.78 4.72 -11.79
CA ALA A 35 -5.57 5.81 -10.84
C ALA A 35 -6.33 5.62 -9.52
N PHE A 36 -7.47 4.91 -9.55
CA PHE A 36 -8.19 4.53 -8.33
C PHE A 36 -7.42 3.47 -7.54
N LYS A 37 -6.90 2.45 -8.22
CA LYS A 37 -6.10 1.38 -7.60
C LYS A 37 -4.84 1.92 -6.95
N GLU A 38 -4.12 2.84 -7.61
CA GLU A 38 -2.93 3.49 -7.06
C GLU A 38 -3.25 4.29 -5.80
N ARG A 39 -4.31 5.10 -5.82
CA ARG A 39 -4.76 5.84 -4.62
C ARG A 39 -5.16 4.93 -3.47
N ALA A 40 -5.84 3.81 -3.77
CA ALA A 40 -6.18 2.81 -2.76
C ALA A 40 -4.93 2.13 -2.18
N ALA A 41 -3.94 1.82 -3.01
CA ALA A 41 -2.67 1.26 -2.59
C ALA A 41 -1.90 2.21 -1.66
N VAL A 42 -1.81 3.50 -2.03
CA VAL A 42 -1.22 4.55 -1.20
C VAL A 42 -1.93 4.66 0.15
N ALA A 43 -3.27 4.75 0.14
CA ALA A 43 -4.06 4.86 1.38
C ALA A 43 -3.84 3.66 2.31
N GLN A 44 -3.75 2.45 1.74
CA GLN A 44 -3.49 1.23 2.51
C GLN A 44 -2.08 1.25 3.13
N VAL A 45 -1.05 1.57 2.35
CA VAL A 45 0.32 1.64 2.86
C VAL A 45 0.47 2.72 3.93
N ALA A 46 -0.12 3.91 3.71
CA ALA A 46 -0.11 4.98 4.70
C ALA A 46 -0.76 4.54 6.01
N SER A 47 -1.91 3.85 5.94
CA SER A 47 -2.58 3.33 7.13
C SER A 47 -1.74 2.25 7.83
N ASN A 48 -1.12 1.35 7.08
CA ASN A 48 -0.28 0.30 7.64
C ASN A 48 0.94 0.89 8.35
N LEU A 49 1.66 1.83 7.71
CA LEU A 49 2.81 2.52 8.30
C LEU A 49 2.45 3.24 9.60
N LYS A 50 1.32 3.94 9.65
CA LYS A 50 0.83 4.59 10.89
C LYS A 50 0.53 3.58 11.99
N ASN A 51 -0.15 2.47 11.65
CA ASN A 51 -0.50 1.41 12.61
C ASN A 51 0.75 0.71 13.15
N PHE A 52 1.69 0.34 12.27
CA PHE A 52 2.95 -0.27 12.66
C PHE A 52 3.81 0.69 13.46
N GLY A 53 3.92 1.95 13.04
CA GLY A 53 4.66 2.98 13.79
C GLY A 53 4.11 3.14 15.21
N THR A 54 2.79 3.14 15.36
CA THR A 54 2.14 3.16 16.69
C THR A 54 2.51 1.92 17.52
N ALA A 55 2.59 0.74 16.90
CA ALA A 55 2.98 -0.49 17.59
C ALA A 55 4.45 -0.45 18.06
N PHE A 56 5.38 0.02 17.23
CA PHE A 56 6.79 0.17 17.60
C PHE A 56 6.99 1.22 18.70
N ILE A 57 6.27 2.34 18.63
CA ILE A 57 6.27 3.35 19.70
C ILE A 57 5.69 2.75 20.99
N ALA A 58 4.61 1.97 20.92
CA ALA A 58 4.04 1.32 22.10
C ALA A 58 5.03 0.34 22.75
N TYR A 59 5.78 -0.41 21.93
CA TYR A 59 6.86 -1.26 22.42
C TYR A 59 7.96 -0.46 23.10
N SER A 60 8.46 0.61 22.48
CA SER A 60 9.55 1.41 23.07
C SER A 60 9.16 2.09 24.38
N LEU A 61 7.90 2.50 24.50
CA LEU A 61 7.36 3.02 25.76
C LEU A 61 7.27 1.95 26.87
N ALA A 62 7.08 0.68 26.51
CA ALA A 62 6.97 -0.42 27.47
C ALA A 62 8.35 -0.97 27.89
N GLU A 63 9.26 -1.15 26.93
CA GLU A 63 10.56 -1.79 27.14
C GLU A 63 11.70 -0.77 27.33
N GLY A 64 11.42 0.52 27.13
CA GLY A 64 12.35 1.63 27.33
C GLY A 64 13.22 1.98 26.12
N ASP A 65 13.21 1.14 25.08
CA ASP A 65 13.92 1.38 23.82
C ASP A 65 13.22 0.63 22.66
N TYR A 66 13.52 1.02 21.42
CA TYR A 66 13.07 0.29 20.24
C TYR A 66 13.76 -1.08 20.12
N PRO A 67 13.12 -2.07 19.46
CA PRO A 67 13.77 -3.35 19.23
C PRO A 67 14.94 -3.20 18.24
N PRO A 68 15.98 -4.05 18.36
CA PRO A 68 17.10 -4.04 17.42
C PRO A 68 16.63 -4.38 15.99
N ASP A 69 17.42 -4.00 15.00
CA ASP A 69 17.20 -4.37 13.61
C ASP A 69 17.26 -5.91 13.46
N SER A 70 16.24 -6.44 12.80
CA SER A 70 16.07 -7.86 12.53
C SER A 70 16.47 -8.26 11.10
N HIS A 71 16.84 -7.30 10.26
CA HIS A 71 17.32 -7.48 8.88
C HIS A 71 16.39 -8.32 7.99
N GLY A 72 15.06 -8.18 8.14
CA GLY A 72 14.08 -8.81 7.25
C GLY A 72 12.77 -9.19 7.94
N PRO A 73 12.73 -10.28 8.74
CA PRO A 73 11.54 -10.62 9.51
C PRO A 73 11.24 -9.51 10.52
N PRO A 74 9.98 -9.32 10.97
CA PRO A 74 9.72 -8.44 12.10
C PRO A 74 10.52 -8.92 13.34
N PRO A 75 11.00 -8.01 14.21
CA PRO A 75 11.64 -8.41 15.46
C PRO A 75 10.70 -9.31 16.27
N ALA A 76 11.22 -10.41 16.83
CA ALA A 76 10.40 -11.43 17.48
C ALA A 76 9.62 -10.89 18.70
N GLU A 77 10.17 -9.86 19.33
CA GLU A 77 9.61 -9.11 20.45
C GLU A 77 8.33 -8.36 20.05
N MET A 78 8.17 -8.04 18.76
CA MET A 78 7.01 -7.33 18.23
C MET A 78 5.80 -8.24 17.98
N ASN A 79 5.91 -9.55 18.16
CA ASN A 79 4.82 -10.51 17.90
C ASN A 79 3.52 -10.22 18.69
N SER A 80 3.64 -9.55 19.84
CA SER A 80 2.49 -9.14 20.67
C SER A 80 1.90 -7.77 20.29
N TYR A 81 2.62 -6.99 19.49
CA TYR A 81 2.28 -5.61 19.13
C TYR A 81 1.87 -5.46 17.67
N LEU A 82 2.37 -6.33 16.79
CA LEU A 82 2.12 -6.30 15.35
C LEU A 82 1.18 -7.41 14.90
N SER A 83 0.34 -7.09 13.91
CA SER A 83 -0.31 -8.12 13.10
C SER A 83 0.71 -8.69 12.10
N LEU A 84 1.28 -9.85 12.41
CA LEU A 84 2.27 -10.51 11.54
C LEU A 84 1.71 -10.87 10.16
N ALA A 85 0.40 -11.10 10.05
CA ALA A 85 -0.23 -11.33 8.75
C ALA A 85 -0.09 -10.09 7.85
N VAL A 86 -0.45 -8.91 8.36
CA VAL A 86 -0.38 -7.67 7.58
C VAL A 86 1.07 -7.21 7.36
N TRP A 87 1.97 -7.45 8.32
CA TRP A 87 3.38 -7.10 8.18
C TRP A 87 4.10 -7.90 7.09
N ASN A 88 3.82 -9.21 7.03
CA ASN A 88 4.47 -10.11 6.08
C ASN A 88 3.83 -10.09 4.67
N ASP A 89 2.66 -9.48 4.53
CA ASP A 89 2.03 -9.30 3.22
C ASP A 89 2.83 -8.28 2.37
N PRO A 90 3.08 -8.58 1.08
CA PRO A 90 3.70 -7.63 0.18
C PRO A 90 2.94 -6.31 0.15
N THR A 91 3.67 -5.21 0.06
CA THR A 91 3.01 -3.90 0.01
C THR A 91 2.25 -3.75 -1.31
N PRO A 92 1.08 -3.09 -1.30
CA PRO A 92 0.37 -2.73 -2.53
C PRO A 92 1.19 -1.88 -3.53
N LEU A 93 2.32 -1.31 -3.10
CA LEU A 93 3.27 -0.54 -3.91
C LEU A 93 4.46 -1.40 -4.42
N GLY A 94 4.43 -2.71 -4.14
CA GLY A 94 5.54 -3.63 -4.37
C GLY A 94 6.50 -3.71 -3.18
N GLY A 95 7.30 -4.78 -3.14
CA GLY A 95 8.21 -5.00 -2.01
C GLY A 95 7.51 -5.40 -0.71
N ASN A 96 8.21 -5.24 0.42
CA ASN A 96 7.72 -5.60 1.75
C ASN A 96 8.04 -4.51 2.79
N TYR A 97 7.38 -4.53 3.94
CA TYR A 97 7.78 -3.73 5.09
C TYR A 97 9.04 -4.33 5.73
N ASN A 98 9.95 -3.46 6.18
CA ASN A 98 11.13 -3.85 6.94
C ASN A 98 11.31 -2.91 8.13
N TRP A 99 11.74 -3.45 9.27
CA TRP A 99 12.13 -2.64 10.41
C TRP A 99 13.58 -2.17 10.23
N GLU A 100 13.83 -0.89 10.48
CA GLU A 100 15.17 -0.29 10.51
C GLU A 100 15.41 0.17 11.96
N GLY A 101 16.16 -0.62 12.72
CA GLY A 101 16.42 -0.36 14.14
C GLY A 101 17.60 0.59 14.39
N PRO A 102 17.65 1.23 15.58
CA PRO A 102 18.66 2.23 15.93
C PRO A 102 20.08 1.68 16.14
N ASP A 103 20.22 0.35 16.24
CA ASP A 103 21.51 -0.34 16.34
C ASP A 103 22.23 -0.46 14.99
N SER A 104 21.47 -0.44 13.89
CA SER A 104 22.00 -0.51 12.52
C SER A 104 21.95 0.82 11.78
N TYR A 105 21.05 1.73 12.19
CA TYR A 105 20.81 3.01 11.54
C TYR A 105 20.76 4.15 12.57
N PRO A 106 21.08 5.40 12.18
CA PRO A 106 20.98 6.55 13.06
C PRO A 106 19.52 7.06 13.16
N TYR A 107 18.56 6.13 13.21
CA TYR A 107 17.13 6.38 13.32
C TYR A 107 16.42 5.06 13.59
N ALA A 108 15.19 5.14 14.10
CA ALA A 108 14.24 4.04 14.18
C ALA A 108 13.10 4.28 13.18
N GLY A 109 12.83 3.31 12.30
CA GLY A 109 11.84 3.50 11.24
C GLY A 109 11.38 2.24 10.54
N ILE A 110 10.34 2.38 9.72
CA ILE A 110 9.79 1.29 8.91
C ILE A 110 10.03 1.61 7.44
N SER A 111 10.82 0.79 6.76
CA SER A 111 11.14 0.98 5.35
C SER A 111 10.29 0.12 4.42
N LEU A 112 10.12 0.61 3.18
CA LEU A 112 9.56 -0.16 2.07
C LEU A 112 10.73 -0.79 1.30
N PHE A 113 11.03 -2.05 1.60
CA PHE A 113 12.12 -2.79 0.97
C PHE A 113 11.72 -3.35 -0.39
N GLY A 114 12.45 -2.96 -1.44
CA GLY A 114 12.21 -3.45 -2.81
C GLY A 114 10.93 -2.92 -3.44
N VAL A 115 10.52 -1.70 -3.07
CA VAL A 115 9.34 -1.04 -3.65
C VAL A 115 9.52 -0.87 -5.17
N THR A 116 8.45 -1.10 -5.92
CA THR A 116 8.46 -1.04 -7.40
C THR A 116 7.56 0.05 -7.97
N ALA A 117 6.82 0.75 -7.11
CA ALA A 117 6.01 1.89 -7.51
C ALA A 117 6.88 3.05 -8.00
N ASP A 118 6.34 3.81 -8.95
CA ASP A 118 6.99 5.02 -9.47
C ASP A 118 7.16 6.08 -8.37
N VAL A 119 8.15 6.95 -8.55
CA VAL A 119 8.49 8.01 -7.57
C VAL A 119 7.28 8.91 -7.28
N ASP A 120 6.49 9.28 -8.29
CA ASP A 120 5.27 10.09 -8.15
C ASP A 120 4.25 9.45 -7.17
N VAL A 121 4.20 8.12 -7.12
CA VAL A 121 3.32 7.38 -6.20
C VAL A 121 3.88 7.43 -4.77
N LEU A 122 5.20 7.40 -4.62
CA LEU A 122 5.87 7.55 -3.32
C LEU A 122 5.74 8.98 -2.79
N GLU A 123 5.84 10.00 -3.64
CA GLU A 123 5.53 11.40 -3.28
C GLU A 123 4.06 11.55 -2.86
N SER A 124 3.15 10.83 -3.51
CA SER A 124 1.73 10.80 -3.10
C SER A 124 1.51 10.11 -1.75
N LEU A 125 2.30 9.09 -1.44
CA LEU A 125 2.30 8.42 -0.13
C LEU A 125 2.85 9.35 0.96
N ASP A 126 3.95 10.04 0.64
CA ASP A 126 4.55 11.06 1.47
C ASP A 126 3.54 12.16 1.80
N ALA A 127 2.88 12.74 0.80
CA ALA A 127 1.83 13.74 1.02
C ALA A 127 0.65 13.25 1.89
N ALA A 128 0.42 11.93 1.98
CA ALA A 128 -0.59 11.35 2.87
C ALA A 128 -0.10 11.12 4.31
N LEU A 129 1.23 11.12 4.51
CA LEU A 129 1.91 10.96 5.79
C LEU A 129 2.38 12.29 6.37
N ASP A 130 2.89 13.20 5.54
CA ASP A 130 3.44 14.52 5.89
C ASP A 130 3.25 15.59 4.78
N ASP A 131 4.22 15.82 3.89
CA ASP A 131 4.31 17.04 3.05
C ASP A 131 4.55 16.83 1.55
N GLY A 132 4.86 15.61 1.11
CA GLY A 132 5.08 15.27 -0.31
C GLY A 132 6.54 15.39 -0.76
N ASN A 133 7.48 15.71 0.12
CA ASN A 133 8.90 15.79 -0.16
C ASN A 133 9.70 14.61 0.41
N LEU A 134 10.00 13.64 -0.47
CA LEU A 134 10.81 12.45 -0.16
C LEU A 134 12.26 12.74 0.29
N GLY A 135 12.74 13.98 0.24
CA GLY A 135 14.10 14.33 0.68
C GLY A 135 14.24 14.55 2.19
N VAL A 136 13.14 14.81 2.90
CA VAL A 136 13.13 15.22 4.32
C VAL A 136 11.83 14.74 4.98
N GLY A 137 11.67 15.02 6.28
CA GLY A 137 10.40 14.73 6.95
C GLY A 137 10.33 13.32 7.52
N ARG A 138 9.09 12.87 7.74
CA ARG A 138 8.79 11.60 8.43
C ARG A 138 8.80 10.45 7.46
N PHE A 139 8.30 10.61 6.25
CA PHE A 139 8.55 9.64 5.18
C PHE A 139 9.60 10.23 4.24
N ARG A 140 10.66 9.48 3.95
CA ARG A 140 11.76 9.99 3.11
C ARG A 140 12.63 8.89 2.55
N GLN A 141 13.38 9.21 1.50
CA GLN A 141 14.46 8.36 1.04
C GLN A 141 15.67 8.51 1.96
N THR A 142 16.07 7.41 2.58
CA THR A 142 17.24 7.35 3.46
C THR A 142 18.52 7.05 2.67
N PRO A 143 19.73 7.31 3.23
CA PRO A 143 21.00 7.11 2.50
C PRO A 143 21.26 5.69 1.99
N ASN A 144 20.60 4.69 2.57
CA ASN A 144 20.60 3.29 2.11
C ASN A 144 19.73 3.07 0.85
N GLY A 145 19.13 4.13 0.29
CA GLY A 145 18.29 4.12 -0.89
C GLY A 145 16.84 3.68 -0.66
N ARG A 146 16.48 3.32 0.58
CA ARG A 146 15.12 2.87 0.95
C ARG A 146 14.22 4.06 1.25
N TYR A 147 12.92 3.89 1.06
CA TYR A 147 11.91 4.85 1.48
C TYR A 147 11.40 4.44 2.85
N THR A 148 11.60 5.30 3.84
CA THR A 148 11.49 4.95 5.25
C THR A 148 10.60 5.93 5.98
N TYR A 149 9.65 5.38 6.75
CA TYR A 149 8.84 6.11 7.72
C TYR A 149 9.56 6.17 9.06
N ILE A 150 10.15 7.32 9.36
CA ILE A 150 10.93 7.62 10.55
C ILE A 150 10.01 7.85 11.75
N LEU A 151 10.30 7.13 12.83
CA LEU A 151 9.64 7.27 14.12
C LEU A 151 10.47 8.12 15.07
N GLU A 152 11.79 7.93 15.05
CA GLU A 152 12.78 8.63 15.87
C GLU A 152 14.12 8.74 15.14
N GLU A 153 14.90 9.79 15.42
CA GLU A 153 16.26 10.05 14.89
C GLU A 153 17.33 9.69 15.94
#